data_AF-A0A359H9S8-F1
#
_entry.id   AF-A0A359H9S8-F1
#
_cell.length_a   1.000
_cell.length_b   1.000
_cell.length_c   1.000
_cell.angle_alpha   90.00
_cell.angle_beta   90.00
_cell.angle_gamma   90.00
#
_symmetry.space_group_name_H-M   'P 1'
#
loop_
_entity.id
_entity.type
_entity.pdbx_description
1 polymer ?
#
loop_
_entity_poly.entity_id
_entity_poly.type
_entity_poly.pdbx_seq_one_letter_code
_entity_poly.pdbx_strand_id
1 'polypeptide(L)'
;MITVVNFSVDKNNSGELGAEWGYLEWNSNSDGEINATIASSDDGVTFGSGIAVANGDKFDLTGQFLKITINLTRGDDGSTPVLYDLTVKPANNPPDCSNATPSIGVLWPADNKFVNVDILGVVDPDADDEVKIAITSVTSDEATGTIKGAGGKVHTPDAIIVDGDTVQLRAERSGTSDGRVYVINFTATDLSGAQCSGSISVCVPHDQSSKAVDSGQEYDATVPN
;
A
#
# COMPACT_ATOMS: atom_id res chain seq x y z
N MET A 1 17.65 -36.23 -29.88
CA MET A 1 17.82 -34.94 -30.59
C MET A 1 16.88 -33.96 -29.89
N ILE A 2 17.43 -33.07 -29.07
CA ILE A 2 16.63 -32.08 -28.33
C ILE A 2 16.33 -30.96 -29.32
N THR A 3 15.07 -30.86 -29.73
CA THR A 3 14.61 -29.73 -30.53
C THR A 3 14.26 -28.63 -29.54
N VAL A 4 15.15 -27.64 -29.41
CA VAL A 4 14.85 -26.40 -28.71
C VAL A 4 14.18 -25.47 -29.71
N VAL A 5 12.99 -24.99 -29.38
CA VAL A 5 12.34 -23.91 -30.15
C VAL A 5 12.50 -22.63 -29.35
N ASN A 6 13.13 -21.64 -29.98
CA ASN A 6 13.34 -20.32 -29.41
C ASN A 6 12.32 -19.35 -29.99
N PHE A 7 11.55 -18.71 -29.13
CA PHE A 7 10.72 -17.57 -29.51
C PHE A 7 11.22 -16.34 -28.77
N SER A 8 11.46 -15.27 -29.53
CA SER A 8 11.82 -13.96 -29.00
C SER A 8 10.70 -12.97 -29.28
N VAL A 9 10.18 -12.33 -28.23
CA VAL A 9 9.35 -11.13 -28.39
C VAL A 9 10.31 -9.96 -28.28
N ASP A 10 10.78 -9.46 -29.42
CA ASP A 10 11.92 -8.54 -29.46
C ASP A 10 11.55 -7.09 -29.11
N LYS A 11 10.26 -6.74 -29.02
CA LYS A 11 9.83 -5.34 -28.86
C LYS A 11 8.53 -5.19 -28.06
N ASN A 12 8.53 -5.66 -26.82
CA ASN A 12 7.57 -5.08 -25.86
C ASN A 12 8.04 -3.65 -25.61
N ASN A 13 7.31 -2.68 -26.16
CA ASN A 13 7.65 -1.26 -26.08
C ASN A 13 6.68 -0.59 -25.12
N SER A 14 7.19 -0.03 -24.03
CA SER A 14 6.40 0.74 -23.07
C SER A 14 5.91 2.08 -23.64
N GLY A 15 6.58 2.59 -24.68
CA GLY A 15 6.39 3.96 -25.18
C GLY A 15 7.15 5.02 -24.39
N GLU A 16 7.82 4.64 -23.29
CA GLU A 16 8.47 5.56 -22.36
C GLU A 16 9.92 5.15 -22.12
N LEU A 17 10.84 6.12 -22.14
CA LEU A 17 12.24 5.88 -21.80
C LEU A 17 12.36 5.56 -20.31
N GLY A 18 13.15 4.54 -19.97
CA GLY A 18 13.38 4.16 -18.57
C GLY A 18 12.19 3.49 -17.87
N ALA A 19 11.19 2.99 -18.61
CA ALA A 19 10.05 2.28 -18.02
C ALA A 19 10.50 1.09 -17.15
N GLU A 20 9.82 0.90 -16.03
CA GLU A 20 10.11 -0.18 -15.07
C GLU A 20 9.28 -1.43 -15.41
N TRP A 21 9.96 -2.54 -15.63
CA TRP A 21 9.36 -3.84 -15.92
C TRP A 21 9.49 -4.74 -14.70
N GLY A 22 8.42 -5.47 -14.36
CA GLY A 22 8.29 -6.09 -13.04
C GLY A 22 8.06 -7.59 -13.01
N TYR A 23 7.19 -8.11 -13.88
CA TYR A 23 6.78 -9.53 -13.80
C TYR A 23 6.66 -10.18 -15.17
N LEU A 24 7.00 -11.48 -15.20
CA LEU A 24 6.78 -12.35 -16.36
C LEU A 24 5.97 -13.56 -15.90
N GLU A 25 4.76 -13.68 -16.40
CA GLU A 25 3.84 -14.77 -16.09
C GLU A 25 3.47 -15.53 -17.36
N TRP A 26 3.21 -16.84 -17.23
CA TRP A 26 2.69 -17.65 -18.33
C TRP A 26 1.83 -18.80 -17.85
N ASN A 27 0.81 -19.11 -18.64
CA ASN A 27 0.08 -20.37 -18.54
C ASN A 27 0.70 -21.42 -19.46
N SER A 28 0.87 -22.64 -18.95
CA SER A 28 1.45 -23.74 -19.70
C SER A 28 0.82 -25.09 -19.32
N ASN A 29 0.98 -26.07 -20.20
CA ASN A 29 0.82 -27.48 -19.87
C ASN A 29 2.19 -28.12 -20.04
N SER A 30 2.84 -28.44 -18.91
CA SER A 30 4.25 -28.83 -18.90
C SER A 30 4.43 -30.32 -18.62
N ASP A 31 4.63 -31.08 -19.69
CA ASP A 31 5.33 -32.38 -19.65
C ASP A 31 6.80 -32.21 -20.13
N GLY A 32 7.31 -30.97 -20.15
CA GLY A 32 8.67 -30.59 -20.54
C GLY A 32 9.12 -29.31 -19.82
N GLU A 33 10.26 -28.74 -20.20
CA GLU A 33 10.85 -27.58 -19.51
C GLU A 33 10.67 -26.28 -20.30
N ILE A 34 10.31 -25.19 -19.60
CA ILE A 34 10.16 -23.85 -20.15
C ILE A 34 11.12 -22.92 -19.39
N ASN A 35 12.11 -22.37 -20.08
CA ASN A 35 13.09 -21.44 -19.51
C ASN A 35 12.96 -20.06 -20.16
N ALA A 36 12.77 -19.02 -19.34
CA ALA A 36 12.68 -17.65 -19.79
C ALA A 36 13.96 -16.86 -19.47
N THR A 37 14.36 -15.98 -20.39
CA THR A 37 15.45 -15.03 -20.19
C THR A 37 15.02 -13.67 -20.71
N ILE A 38 15.27 -12.62 -19.94
CA ILE A 38 14.84 -11.25 -20.23
C ILE A 38 16.03 -10.28 -20.31
N ALA A 39 15.91 -9.23 -21.12
CA ALA A 39 16.86 -8.13 -21.19
C ALA A 39 16.13 -6.84 -21.59
N SER A 40 16.57 -5.69 -21.08
CA SER A 40 16.01 -4.38 -21.45
C SER A 40 16.92 -3.57 -22.37
N SER A 41 16.35 -2.55 -23.01
CA SER A 41 17.02 -1.62 -23.90
C SER A 41 16.28 -0.28 -23.96
N ASP A 42 17.00 0.84 -24.10
CA ASP A 42 16.39 2.15 -24.37
C ASP A 42 16.21 2.44 -25.86
N ASP A 43 17.02 1.81 -26.74
CA ASP A 43 17.05 2.08 -28.18
C ASP A 43 16.38 0.98 -29.03
N GLY A 44 16.03 -0.16 -28.40
CA GLY A 44 15.42 -1.31 -29.06
C GLY A 44 16.37 -2.06 -29.99
N VAL A 45 17.68 -1.79 -29.88
CA VAL A 45 18.75 -2.35 -30.71
C VAL A 45 19.80 -3.03 -29.82
N THR A 46 20.31 -2.31 -28.84
CA THR A 46 21.33 -2.76 -27.91
C THR A 46 20.66 -3.17 -26.60
N PHE A 47 20.58 -4.48 -26.37
CA PHE A 47 20.02 -5.04 -25.15
C PHE A 47 21.11 -5.32 -24.11
N GLY A 48 20.75 -5.15 -22.84
CA GLY A 48 21.59 -5.54 -21.71
C GLY A 48 21.84 -7.05 -21.63
N SER A 49 22.50 -7.48 -20.56
CA SER A 49 22.72 -8.90 -20.31
C SER A 49 21.40 -9.61 -20.01
N GLY A 50 21.23 -10.81 -20.57
CA GLY A 50 20.06 -11.65 -20.31
C GLY A 50 20.05 -12.16 -18.87
N ILE A 51 18.90 -12.04 -18.20
CA ILE A 51 18.65 -12.54 -16.85
C ILE A 51 17.61 -13.66 -16.94
N ALA A 52 17.87 -14.80 -16.33
CA ALA A 52 16.90 -15.90 -16.25
C ALA A 52 15.80 -15.57 -15.22
N VAL A 53 14.55 -15.86 -15.55
CA VAL A 53 13.38 -15.65 -14.67
C VAL A 53 12.46 -16.86 -14.69
N ALA A 54 11.83 -17.19 -13.55
CA ALA A 54 10.80 -18.22 -13.50
C ALA A 54 9.39 -17.64 -13.65
N ASN A 55 8.39 -18.52 -13.73
CA ASN A 55 7.00 -18.14 -13.92
C ASN A 55 6.47 -17.38 -12.71
N GLY A 56 6.08 -16.12 -12.89
CA GLY A 56 5.57 -15.26 -11.83
C GLY A 56 6.65 -14.59 -10.98
N ASP A 57 7.94 -14.80 -11.30
CA ASP A 57 9.01 -14.13 -10.58
C ASP A 57 9.03 -12.62 -10.87
N LYS A 58 9.29 -11.84 -9.82
CA LYS A 58 9.63 -10.42 -9.95
C LYS A 58 11.03 -10.28 -10.55
N PHE A 59 11.18 -9.30 -11.43
CA PHE A 59 12.47 -8.81 -11.90
C PHE A 59 12.49 -7.28 -11.91
N ASP A 60 13.68 -6.70 -11.89
CA ASP A 60 13.87 -5.25 -11.87
C ASP A 60 14.73 -4.84 -13.07
N LEU A 61 14.08 -4.57 -14.20
CA LEU A 61 14.74 -4.04 -15.39
C LEU A 61 14.11 -2.71 -15.80
N THR A 62 14.96 -1.76 -16.20
CA THR A 62 14.52 -0.47 -16.73
C THR A 62 14.90 -0.35 -18.21
N GLY A 63 14.01 0.27 -18.98
CA GLY A 63 14.25 0.62 -20.38
C GLY A 63 12.96 0.68 -21.20
N GLN A 64 12.99 1.32 -22.36
CA GLN A 64 11.82 1.42 -23.23
C GLN A 64 11.37 0.07 -23.81
N PHE A 65 12.32 -0.81 -24.07
CA PHE A 65 12.09 -2.10 -24.71
C PHE A 65 12.46 -3.24 -23.78
N LEU A 66 11.61 -4.26 -23.73
CA LEU A 66 11.91 -5.54 -23.08
C LEU A 66 11.97 -6.65 -24.14
N LYS A 67 13.09 -7.36 -24.18
CA LYS A 67 13.28 -8.59 -24.95
C LYS A 67 13.09 -9.78 -24.05
N ILE A 68 12.27 -10.73 -24.50
CA ILE A 68 12.00 -11.97 -23.79
C ILE A 68 12.35 -13.13 -24.70
N THR A 69 13.23 -14.00 -24.24
CA THR A 69 13.64 -15.24 -24.93
C THR A 69 13.08 -16.42 -24.15
N ILE A 70 12.19 -17.18 -24.79
CA ILE A 70 11.66 -18.44 -24.23
C ILE A 70 12.34 -19.61 -24.93
N ASN A 71 12.91 -20.51 -24.14
CA ASN A 71 13.47 -21.79 -24.59
C ASN A 71 12.51 -22.90 -24.17
N LEU A 72 11.93 -23.58 -25.16
CA LEU A 72 11.08 -24.75 -24.95
C LEU A 72 11.91 -26.02 -25.16
N THR A 73 12.06 -26.82 -24.11
CA THR A 73 12.87 -28.04 -24.13
C THR A 73 11.98 -29.27 -23.97
N ARG A 74 12.11 -30.20 -24.93
CA ARG A 74 11.42 -31.50 -24.92
C ARG A 74 11.86 -32.33 -23.71
N GLY A 75 10.91 -32.97 -23.02
CA GLY A 75 11.17 -33.91 -21.93
C GLY A 75 11.86 -35.20 -22.39
N ASP A 76 12.51 -35.90 -21.45
CA ASP A 76 13.24 -37.15 -21.71
C ASP A 76 12.31 -38.30 -22.15
N ASP A 77 11.04 -38.24 -21.75
CA ASP A 77 9.96 -39.15 -22.17
C ASP A 77 9.45 -38.86 -23.59
N GLY A 78 9.96 -37.81 -24.21
CA GLY A 78 9.56 -37.35 -25.53
C GLY A 78 8.35 -36.43 -25.52
N SER A 79 7.86 -36.01 -24.36
CA SER A 79 6.80 -35.03 -24.23
C SER A 79 7.28 -33.62 -24.58
N THR A 80 6.39 -32.78 -25.11
CA THR A 80 6.72 -31.41 -25.56
C THR A 80 6.01 -30.39 -24.68
N PRO A 81 6.70 -29.34 -24.20
CA PRO A 81 6.05 -28.30 -23.42
C PRO A 81 5.09 -27.49 -24.30
N VAL A 82 3.97 -27.05 -23.72
CA VAL A 82 2.99 -26.17 -24.36
C VAL A 82 2.91 -24.86 -23.58
N LEU A 83 3.18 -23.74 -24.26
CA LEU A 83 2.99 -22.38 -23.73
C LEU A 83 1.70 -21.81 -24.32
N TYR A 84 0.74 -21.45 -23.47
CA TYR A 84 -0.55 -20.91 -23.91
C TYR A 84 -0.51 -19.39 -24.10
N ASP A 85 0.07 -18.70 -23.12
CA ASP A 85 0.20 -17.25 -23.10
C ASP A 85 1.49 -16.82 -22.39
N LEU A 86 1.79 -15.54 -22.52
CA LEU A 86 2.90 -14.87 -21.85
C LEU A 86 2.43 -13.45 -21.52
N THR A 87 2.49 -13.09 -20.25
CA THR A 87 2.06 -11.79 -19.73
C THR A 87 3.26 -11.09 -19.13
N VAL A 88 3.47 -9.83 -19.52
CA VAL A 88 4.47 -8.95 -18.94
C VAL A 88 3.74 -7.87 -18.16
N LYS A 89 4.15 -7.59 -16.93
CA LYS A 89 3.58 -6.51 -16.11
C LYS A 89 4.67 -5.50 -15.74
N PRO A 90 4.31 -4.23 -15.53
CA PRO A 90 5.23 -3.24 -14.96
C PRO A 90 5.71 -3.65 -13.57
N ALA A 91 6.73 -2.97 -13.06
CA ALA A 91 7.11 -3.06 -11.65
C ALA A 91 5.93 -2.62 -10.77
N ASN A 92 5.79 -3.27 -9.61
CA ASN A 92 4.84 -2.85 -8.59
C ASN A 92 5.59 -2.12 -7.48
N ASN A 93 5.16 -0.90 -7.20
CA ASN A 93 5.61 -0.01 -6.15
C ASN A 93 4.58 -0.01 -5.01
N PRO A 94 5.01 0.09 -3.74
CA PRO A 94 4.05 0.19 -2.65
C PRO A 94 3.29 1.53 -2.70
N PRO A 95 2.08 1.60 -2.10
CA PRO A 95 1.37 2.86 -1.93
C PRO A 95 2.22 3.92 -1.22
N ASP A 96 1.94 5.20 -1.48
CA ASP A 96 2.55 6.34 -0.81
C ASP A 96 1.65 6.90 0.31
N CYS A 97 2.07 6.68 1.56
CA CYS A 97 1.41 7.17 2.77
C CYS A 97 1.89 8.57 3.21
N SER A 98 2.87 9.19 2.52
CA SER A 98 3.56 10.40 3.01
C SER A 98 2.68 11.66 3.02
N ASN A 99 1.65 11.70 2.19
CA ASN A 99 0.69 12.79 2.09
C ASN A 99 -0.62 12.51 2.86
N ALA A 100 -0.64 11.47 3.70
CA ALA A 100 -1.81 11.11 4.46
C ALA A 100 -2.26 12.25 5.40
N THR A 101 -3.55 12.58 5.35
CA THR A 101 -4.15 13.64 6.16
C THR A 101 -5.54 13.23 6.66
N PRO A 102 -5.98 13.73 7.83
CA PRO A 102 -7.36 13.54 8.27
C PRO A 102 -8.32 14.40 7.43
N SER A 103 -9.52 13.88 7.14
CA SER A 103 -10.60 14.70 6.56
C SER A 103 -11.03 15.85 7.49
N ILE A 104 -10.85 15.68 8.80
CA ILE A 104 -11.03 16.71 9.83
C ILE A 104 -9.88 16.65 10.84
N GLY A 105 -8.98 17.64 10.79
CA GLY A 105 -7.81 17.70 11.71
C GLY A 105 -8.10 18.30 13.10
N VAL A 106 -9.24 18.96 13.29
CA VAL A 106 -9.62 19.59 14.56
C VAL A 106 -11.10 19.35 14.86
N LEU A 107 -11.39 18.73 16.01
CA LEU A 107 -12.75 18.56 16.51
C LEU A 107 -13.08 19.70 17.47
N TRP A 108 -14.01 20.56 17.07
CA TRP A 108 -14.48 21.68 17.89
C TRP A 108 -15.95 21.99 17.58
N PRO A 109 -16.79 22.30 18.59
CA PRO A 109 -16.49 22.36 20.02
C PRO A 109 -16.29 20.96 20.65
N ALA A 110 -15.65 20.90 21.82
CA ALA A 110 -15.52 19.67 22.62
C ALA A 110 -16.88 19.31 23.28
N ASP A 111 -17.83 18.84 22.47
CA ASP A 111 -19.22 18.58 22.86
C ASP A 111 -19.55 17.09 23.09
N ASN A 112 -18.52 16.25 23.20
CA ASN A 112 -18.55 14.82 23.48
C ASN A 112 -19.26 13.96 22.40
N LYS A 113 -19.51 14.52 21.21
CA LYS A 113 -20.08 13.77 20.08
C LYS A 113 -19.00 13.06 19.28
N PHE A 114 -19.38 11.94 18.66
CA PHE A 114 -18.55 11.29 17.67
C PHE A 114 -18.62 12.03 16.34
N VAL A 115 -17.45 12.15 15.71
CA VAL A 115 -17.26 12.74 14.38
C VAL A 115 -16.52 11.72 13.53
N ASN A 116 -17.02 11.44 12.33
CA ASN A 116 -16.30 10.62 11.36
C ASN A 116 -15.07 11.39 10.87
N VAL A 117 -13.94 10.72 10.85
CA VAL A 117 -12.68 11.17 10.27
C VAL A 117 -12.18 10.09 9.35
N ASP A 118 -11.85 10.49 8.13
CA ASP A 118 -11.36 9.61 7.07
C ASP A 118 -9.87 9.90 6.85
N ILE A 119 -9.11 8.89 6.44
CA ILE A 119 -7.73 9.04 5.98
C ILE A 119 -7.74 9.39 4.49
N LEU A 120 -7.22 10.57 4.15
CA LEU A 120 -7.12 11.08 2.78
C LEU A 120 -5.66 11.17 2.33
N GLY A 121 -5.42 11.26 1.02
CA GLY A 121 -4.10 11.58 0.47
C GLY A 121 -3.12 10.40 0.40
N VAL A 122 -3.59 9.18 0.65
CA VAL A 122 -2.86 7.96 0.31
C VAL A 122 -3.10 7.66 -1.17
N VAL A 123 -2.03 7.44 -1.93
CA VAL A 123 -2.08 7.21 -3.38
C VAL A 123 -1.17 6.07 -3.77
N ASP A 124 -1.52 5.34 -4.82
CA ASP A 124 -0.59 4.41 -5.46
C ASP A 124 0.16 5.13 -6.59
N PRO A 125 1.50 5.06 -6.66
CA PRO A 125 2.24 5.61 -7.80
C PRO A 125 2.01 4.82 -9.09
N ASP A 126 1.61 3.55 -9.02
CA ASP A 126 1.29 2.74 -10.18
C ASP A 126 -0.12 3.07 -10.67
N ALA A 127 -0.24 3.32 -11.98
CA ALA A 127 -1.51 3.75 -12.56
C ALA A 127 -2.60 2.67 -12.41
N ASP A 128 -3.81 3.12 -12.05
CA ASP A 128 -5.03 2.31 -11.96
C ASP A 128 -5.03 1.22 -10.87
N ASP A 129 -4.13 1.25 -9.87
CA ASP A 129 -4.22 0.36 -8.70
C ASP A 129 -5.07 0.96 -7.56
N GLU A 130 -5.95 0.14 -6.98
CA GLU A 130 -6.84 0.53 -5.89
C GLU A 130 -6.12 0.32 -4.55
N VAL A 131 -6.01 1.38 -3.75
CA VAL A 131 -5.41 1.29 -2.42
C VAL A 131 -6.46 0.96 -1.37
N LYS A 132 -6.25 -0.15 -0.67
CA LYS A 132 -7.04 -0.53 0.50
C LYS A 132 -6.35 -0.07 1.78
N ILE A 133 -7.03 0.79 2.55
CA ILE A 133 -6.57 1.25 3.86
C ILE A 133 -7.20 0.40 4.96
N ALA A 134 -6.43 0.14 6.02
CA ALA A 134 -6.90 -0.45 7.27
C ALA A 134 -6.30 0.31 8.46
N ILE A 135 -7.16 0.92 9.27
CA ILE A 135 -6.76 1.50 10.56
C ILE A 135 -6.33 0.38 11.51
N THR A 136 -5.11 0.47 12.02
CA THR A 136 -4.48 -0.56 12.86
C THR A 136 -4.56 -0.23 14.34
N SER A 137 -4.51 1.06 14.71
CA SER A 137 -4.72 1.50 16.08
C SER A 137 -5.13 2.98 16.15
N VAL A 138 -5.80 3.35 17.24
CA VAL A 138 -6.09 4.75 17.58
C VAL A 138 -5.61 4.99 18.99
N THR A 139 -4.62 5.87 19.13
CA THR A 139 -4.08 6.26 20.43
C THR A 139 -4.52 7.67 20.81
N SER A 140 -4.43 7.97 22.10
CA SER A 140 -4.62 9.30 22.63
C SER A 140 -3.54 9.61 23.67
N ASP A 141 -3.20 10.89 23.79
CA ASP A 141 -2.31 11.38 24.84
C ASP A 141 -2.99 11.66 26.19
N GLU A 142 -4.31 11.64 26.22
CA GLU A 142 -5.10 11.70 27.44
C GLU A 142 -5.84 10.38 27.66
N ALA A 143 -6.04 10.00 28.93
CA ALA A 143 -6.81 8.81 29.27
C ALA A 143 -8.23 8.87 28.70
N THR A 144 -8.77 7.73 28.30
CA THR A 144 -10.19 7.70 27.91
C THR A 144 -11.05 7.90 29.15
N GLY A 145 -12.19 8.59 29.04
CA GLY A 145 -13.05 8.79 30.21
C GLY A 145 -12.40 9.57 31.36
N THR A 146 -11.63 10.62 31.03
CA THR A 146 -11.07 11.52 32.04
C THR A 146 -12.13 12.00 33.04
N ILE A 147 -11.73 12.04 34.32
CA ILE A 147 -12.54 11.95 35.54
C ILE A 147 -13.66 13.01 35.67
N LYS A 148 -13.62 14.09 34.89
CA LYS A 148 -14.74 15.01 34.66
C LYS A 148 -14.52 15.65 33.28
N GLY A 149 -15.03 15.05 32.20
CA GLY A 149 -15.17 15.76 30.93
C GLY A 149 -15.91 17.09 31.14
N ALA A 150 -15.88 18.01 30.17
CA ALA A 150 -16.47 19.35 30.27
C ALA A 150 -17.99 19.39 30.63
N GLY A 151 -18.66 18.24 30.75
CA GLY A 151 -20.04 18.06 31.20
C GLY A 151 -20.26 17.11 32.39
N GLY A 152 -19.21 16.67 33.11
CA GLY A 152 -19.33 15.94 34.39
C GLY A 152 -19.71 14.45 34.33
N LYS A 153 -19.91 13.87 33.14
CA LYS A 153 -20.03 12.42 32.95
C LYS A 153 -18.74 11.87 32.30
N VAL A 154 -18.35 10.67 32.71
CA VAL A 154 -17.26 9.92 32.10
C VAL A 154 -17.77 9.28 30.81
N HIS A 155 -17.11 9.54 29.68
CA HIS A 155 -17.42 8.95 28.39
C HIS A 155 -16.24 8.12 27.89
N THR A 156 -16.50 6.89 27.43
CA THR A 156 -15.49 5.97 26.92
C THR A 156 -16.18 4.85 26.13
N PRO A 157 -15.57 4.25 25.10
CA PRO A 157 -14.31 4.64 24.46
C PRO A 157 -14.44 5.97 23.71
N ASP A 158 -13.31 6.52 23.28
CA ASP A 158 -13.21 7.81 22.60
C ASP A 158 -12.90 7.69 21.11
N ALA A 159 -12.61 6.48 20.64
CA ALA A 159 -12.52 6.13 19.24
C ALA A 159 -13.32 4.87 18.92
N ILE A 160 -13.89 4.80 17.72
CA ILE A 160 -14.50 3.60 17.15
C ILE A 160 -13.99 3.47 15.72
N ILE A 161 -13.22 2.41 15.43
CA ILE A 161 -12.85 2.08 14.05
C ILE A 161 -14.11 1.55 13.37
N VAL A 162 -14.57 2.24 12.33
CA VAL A 162 -15.81 1.88 11.62
C VAL A 162 -15.50 0.80 10.61
N ASP A 163 -14.65 1.15 9.64
CA ASP A 163 -14.14 0.29 8.58
C ASP A 163 -13.02 1.01 7.83
N GLY A 164 -12.19 0.24 7.13
CA GLY A 164 -11.21 0.76 6.18
C GLY A 164 -10.38 1.94 6.67
N ASP A 165 -10.65 3.10 6.07
CA ASP A 165 -10.03 4.41 6.29
C ASP A 165 -10.80 5.32 7.26
N THR A 166 -11.92 4.87 7.81
CA THR A 166 -12.87 5.67 8.57
C THR A 166 -12.87 5.31 10.06
N VAL A 167 -12.68 6.33 10.89
CA VAL A 167 -12.78 6.24 12.35
C VAL A 167 -13.73 7.31 12.89
N GLN A 168 -14.50 6.95 13.91
CA GLN A 168 -15.24 7.91 14.71
C GLN A 168 -14.42 8.32 15.91
N LEU A 169 -14.14 9.61 16.04
CA LEU A 169 -13.45 10.18 17.20
C LEU A 169 -14.42 11.03 18.03
N ARG A 170 -14.37 10.89 19.34
CA ARG A 170 -15.15 11.73 20.24
C ARG A 170 -14.49 13.10 20.35
N ALA A 171 -15.26 14.15 20.11
CA ALA A 171 -14.88 15.53 20.39
C ALA A 171 -14.87 15.78 21.92
N GLU A 172 -13.97 15.10 22.62
CA GLU A 172 -13.77 15.16 24.06
C GLU A 172 -12.29 15.34 24.38
N ARG A 173 -12.04 15.99 25.52
CA ARG A 173 -10.73 16.26 26.10
C ARG A 173 -10.89 16.50 27.59
N SER A 174 -9.80 16.42 28.33
CA SER A 174 -9.74 16.78 29.74
C SER A 174 -10.04 18.26 29.95
N GLY A 175 -10.80 18.56 31.00
CA GLY A 175 -11.07 19.93 31.44
C GLY A 175 -9.87 20.64 32.07
N THR A 176 -8.79 19.91 32.36
CA THR A 176 -7.64 20.40 33.12
C THR A 176 -6.29 20.19 32.41
N SER A 177 -6.31 19.73 31.16
CA SER A 177 -5.11 19.57 30.32
C SER A 177 -5.05 20.63 29.21
N ASP A 178 -4.08 20.49 28.31
CA ASP A 178 -3.81 21.34 27.14
C ASP A 178 -4.65 20.99 25.89
N GLY A 179 -5.49 19.96 25.98
CA GLY A 179 -6.34 19.49 24.89
C GLY A 179 -5.80 18.20 24.30
N ARG A 180 -6.70 17.42 23.69
CA ARG A 180 -6.40 16.05 23.29
C ARG A 180 -5.81 15.97 21.91
N VAL A 181 -4.86 15.06 21.72
CA VAL A 181 -4.39 14.61 20.41
C VAL A 181 -4.67 13.12 20.26
N TYR A 182 -5.48 12.79 19.25
CA TYR A 182 -5.58 11.42 18.75
C TYR A 182 -4.53 11.20 17.68
N VAL A 183 -3.87 10.05 17.71
CA VAL A 183 -3.05 9.54 16.60
C VAL A 183 -3.69 8.28 16.06
N ILE A 184 -3.96 8.27 14.76
CA ILE A 184 -4.60 7.18 14.04
C ILE A 184 -3.52 6.53 13.17
N ASN A 185 -3.15 5.30 13.49
CA ASN A 185 -2.18 4.53 12.73
C ASN A 185 -2.91 3.62 11.75
N PHE A 186 -2.36 3.47 10.55
CA PHE A 186 -2.97 2.66 9.50
C PHE A 186 -1.92 2.00 8.62
N THR A 187 -2.37 0.99 7.89
CA THR A 187 -1.63 0.33 6.80
C THR A 187 -2.44 0.49 5.52
N ALA A 188 -1.77 0.80 4.42
CA ALA A 188 -2.34 0.82 3.08
C ALA A 188 -1.74 -0.33 2.26
N THR A 189 -2.55 -1.00 1.44
CA THR A 189 -2.16 -2.17 0.64
C THR A 189 -2.74 -2.05 -0.76
N ASP A 190 -1.93 -2.29 -1.79
CA ASP A 190 -2.37 -2.35 -3.19
C ASP A 190 -2.95 -3.74 -3.56
N LEU A 191 -3.39 -3.93 -4.81
CA LEU A 191 -3.91 -5.23 -5.27
C LEU A 191 -2.83 -6.31 -5.41
N SER A 192 -1.58 -5.91 -5.59
CA SER A 192 -0.41 -6.79 -5.67
C SER A 192 0.13 -7.25 -4.30
N GLY A 193 -0.38 -6.65 -3.22
CA GLY A 193 -0.01 -6.93 -1.83
C GLY A 193 1.17 -6.11 -1.29
N ALA A 194 1.70 -5.12 -2.02
CA ALA A 194 2.70 -4.20 -1.45
C ALA A 194 2.03 -3.17 -0.53
N GLN A 195 2.81 -2.64 0.42
CA GLN A 195 2.24 -1.92 1.57
C GLN A 195 3.06 -0.69 1.98
N CYS A 196 2.36 0.31 2.50
CA CYS A 196 2.93 1.37 3.35
C CYS A 196 2.18 1.45 4.68
N SER A 197 2.83 2.07 5.67
CA SER A 197 2.19 2.41 6.95
C SER A 197 2.33 3.91 7.19
N GLY A 198 1.33 4.48 7.84
CA GLY A 198 1.28 5.90 8.14
C GLY A 198 0.50 6.20 9.41
N SER A 199 0.54 7.47 9.80
CA SER A 199 -0.22 7.98 10.93
C SER A 199 -0.73 9.38 10.63
N ILE A 200 -1.97 9.67 11.05
CA ILE A 200 -2.54 11.02 11.03
C ILE A 200 -2.89 11.45 12.45
N SER A 201 -2.93 12.77 12.69
CA SER A 201 -3.26 13.32 14.00
C SER A 201 -4.51 14.19 13.95
N VAL A 202 -5.38 14.07 14.95
CA VAL A 202 -6.59 14.88 15.10
C VAL A 202 -6.62 15.50 16.50
N CYS A 203 -6.85 16.80 16.57
CA CYS A 203 -6.81 17.56 17.82
C CYS A 203 -8.22 17.89 18.35
N VAL A 204 -8.37 17.88 19.67
CA VAL A 204 -9.51 18.48 20.38
C VAL A 204 -8.96 19.55 21.33
N PRO A 205 -8.82 20.81 20.86
CA PRO A 205 -8.12 21.84 21.61
C PRO A 205 -8.87 22.25 22.88
N HIS A 206 -8.11 22.76 23.87
CA HIS A 206 -8.71 23.31 25.08
C HIS A 206 -9.48 24.60 24.80
N ASP A 207 -8.87 25.53 24.08
CA ASP A 207 -9.42 26.84 23.70
C ASP A 207 -9.28 27.07 22.20
N GLN A 208 -10.13 27.91 21.61
CA GLN A 208 -10.05 28.21 20.16
C GLN A 208 -8.74 28.89 19.74
N SER A 209 -8.05 29.54 20.69
CA SER A 209 -6.79 30.25 20.44
C SER A 209 -5.54 29.41 20.70
N SER A 210 -5.68 28.18 21.23
CA SER A 210 -4.57 27.29 21.54
C SER A 210 -4.68 25.99 20.75
N LYS A 211 -3.53 25.37 20.46
CA LYS A 211 -3.48 24.03 19.89
C LYS A 211 -3.41 23.02 21.02
N ALA A 212 -4.04 21.85 20.81
CA ALA A 212 -3.73 20.68 21.62
C ALA A 212 -2.24 20.35 21.48
N VAL A 213 -1.63 19.86 22.55
CA VAL A 213 -0.22 19.49 22.58
C VAL A 213 -0.16 18.00 22.75
N ASP A 214 0.49 17.30 21.82
CA ASP A 214 0.71 15.85 21.98
C ASP A 214 1.69 15.62 23.14
N SER A 215 1.14 15.22 24.27
CA SER A 215 1.88 15.00 25.51
C SER A 215 2.37 13.55 25.69
N GLY A 216 2.11 12.68 24.70
CA GLY A 216 2.55 11.28 24.65
C GLY A 216 1.39 10.30 24.52
N GLN A 217 1.39 9.51 23.45
CA GLN A 217 0.31 8.60 23.02
C GLN A 217 0.18 7.30 23.87
N GLU A 218 -0.10 7.46 25.16
CA GLU A 218 -0.06 6.37 26.15
C GLU A 218 -1.35 5.52 26.23
N TYR A 219 -2.46 5.99 25.66
CA TYR A 219 -3.77 5.35 25.84
C TYR A 219 -4.32 4.82 24.52
N ASP A 220 -4.88 3.61 24.54
CA ASP A 220 -5.69 3.09 23.43
C ASP A 220 -7.08 3.76 23.49
N ALA A 221 -7.39 4.59 22.51
CA ALA A 221 -8.63 5.35 22.47
C ALA A 221 -9.86 4.47 22.16
N THR A 222 -9.64 3.24 21.66
CA THR A 222 -10.71 2.32 21.24
C THR A 222 -11.28 1.47 22.38
N VAL A 223 -10.65 1.52 23.55
CA VAL A 223 -11.07 0.75 24.73
C VAL A 223 -11.20 1.65 25.97
N PRO A 224 -11.93 1.20 27.00
CA PRO A 224 -11.94 1.87 28.30
C PRO A 224 -10.61 1.71 29.03
N ASN A 225 -9.88 2.82 29.16
CA ASN A 225 -8.60 2.97 29.86
C ASN A 225 -8.64 4.13 30.83
#